data_AF-A0A7Y3GDL1-F1
#
_entry.id   AF-A0A7Y3GDL1-F1
#
_cell.length_a   1.000
_cell.length_b   1.000
_cell.length_c   1.000
_cell.angle_alpha   90.00
_cell.angle_beta   90.00
_cell.angle_gamma   90.00
#
_symmetry.space_group_name_H-M   'P 1'
#
loop_
_entity.id
_entity.type
_entity.pdbx_description
1 polymer ?
#
loop_
_entity_poly.entity_id
_entity_poly.type
_entity_poly.pdbx_seq_one_letter_code
_entity_poly.pdbx_strand_id
1 'polypeptide(L)'
;MRTRSRTLAPLLLLALAHASGCGRDAALSAGEVTIRGTTVAVEIAATPAERAQGLSGREALEPGHGMLFLHEEPGAHGYWMKDMRFAIDILWLRSGRIVDVAHRVPPAAPGTP
;
A
#
# COMPACT_ATOMS: atom_id res chain seq x y z
N MET A 1 52.28 -12.10 57.50
CA MET A 1 52.25 -11.15 56.36
C MET A 1 51.81 -11.88 55.10
N ARG A 2 50.59 -11.62 54.62
CA ARG A 2 50.07 -12.10 53.33
C ARG A 2 49.36 -10.94 52.64
N THR A 3 50.08 -10.24 51.78
CA THR A 3 49.57 -9.18 50.90
C THR A 3 49.37 -9.77 49.52
N ARG A 4 48.13 -9.78 49.01
CA ARG A 4 47.85 -9.77 47.56
C ARG A 4 46.54 -9.05 47.26
N SER A 5 46.70 -7.80 46.85
CA SER A 5 45.77 -7.02 46.04
C SER A 5 45.44 -7.78 44.75
N ARG A 6 44.16 -7.79 44.35
CA ARG A 6 43.75 -8.18 43.00
C ARG A 6 42.70 -7.19 42.48
N THR A 7 43.16 -6.49 41.45
CA THR A 7 42.56 -5.44 40.62
C THR A 7 41.18 -5.78 40.06
N LEU A 8 40.31 -4.77 40.05
CA LEU A 8 39.06 -4.70 39.29
C LEU A 8 39.32 -4.82 37.78
N ALA A 9 38.58 -5.69 37.09
CA ALA A 9 38.52 -5.75 35.64
C ALA A 9 37.39 -4.82 35.13
N PRO A 10 37.59 -4.02 34.07
CA PRO A 10 36.58 -3.11 33.56
C PRO A 10 35.56 -3.87 32.69
N LEU A 11 34.28 -3.50 32.86
CA LEU A 11 33.14 -3.92 32.05
C LEU A 11 33.38 -3.60 30.56
N LEU A 12 33.38 -4.63 29.73
CA LEU A 12 33.33 -4.52 28.27
C LEU A 12 31.88 -4.25 27.86
N LEU A 13 31.54 -2.98 27.62
CA LEU A 13 30.26 -2.56 27.03
C LEU A 13 30.28 -2.84 25.52
N LEU A 14 29.62 -3.94 25.11
CA LEU A 14 29.39 -4.28 23.71
C LEU A 14 28.23 -3.39 23.18
N ALA A 15 28.57 -2.29 22.52
CA ALA A 15 27.58 -1.48 21.83
C ALA A 15 27.10 -2.20 20.56
N LEU A 16 25.96 -2.90 20.64
CA LEU A 16 25.25 -3.35 19.44
C LEU A 16 24.64 -2.13 18.74
N ALA A 17 25.34 -1.61 17.74
CA ALA A 17 24.72 -0.76 16.73
C ALA A 17 23.71 -1.59 15.93
N HIS A 18 22.46 -1.62 16.39
CA HIS A 18 21.35 -2.05 15.55
C HIS A 18 21.20 -1.00 14.46
N ALA A 19 21.66 -1.37 13.26
CA ALA A 19 21.30 -0.66 12.04
C ALA A 19 19.78 -0.68 11.95
N SER A 20 19.15 0.41 12.37
CA SER A 20 17.76 0.72 12.06
C SER A 20 17.67 0.79 10.54
N GLY A 21 17.30 -0.34 9.92
CA GLY A 21 16.70 -0.34 8.59
C GLY A 21 15.42 0.47 8.70
N CYS A 22 15.54 1.78 8.53
CA CYS A 22 14.40 2.66 8.38
C CYS A 22 13.72 2.20 7.10
N GLY A 23 12.63 1.44 7.26
CA GLY A 23 11.75 1.09 6.16
C GLY A 23 11.41 2.39 5.46
N ARG A 24 11.87 2.54 4.22
CA ARG A 24 11.42 3.64 3.38
C ARG A 24 9.94 3.34 3.19
N ASP A 25 9.07 4.15 3.79
CA ASP A 25 7.67 4.21 3.39
C ASP A 25 7.69 4.48 1.88
N ALA A 26 7.54 3.42 1.09
CA ALA A 26 7.60 3.49 -0.35
C ALA A 26 6.29 4.14 -0.78
N ALA A 27 6.30 5.48 -0.87
CA ALA A 27 5.19 6.23 -1.43
C ALA A 27 4.92 5.69 -2.84
N LEU A 28 3.66 5.37 -3.13
CA LEU A 28 3.24 4.92 -4.46
C LEU A 28 3.58 5.99 -5.50
N SER A 29 3.85 5.56 -6.72
CA SER A 29 3.99 6.50 -7.84
C SER A 29 2.66 7.20 -8.09
N ALA A 30 2.70 8.49 -8.44
CA ALA A 30 1.50 9.27 -8.75
C ALA A 30 1.37 9.53 -10.25
N GLY A 31 0.14 9.72 -10.73
CA GLY A 31 -0.18 10.06 -12.10
C GLY A 31 -1.55 10.73 -12.24
N GLU A 32 -1.99 10.93 -13.48
CA GLU A 32 -3.31 11.49 -13.80
C GLU A 32 -4.01 10.63 -14.87
N VAL A 33 -5.33 10.50 -14.74
CA VAL A 33 -6.19 9.85 -15.74
C VAL A 33 -7.33 10.79 -16.11
N THR A 34 -7.49 11.06 -17.40
CA THR A 34 -8.56 11.92 -17.91
C THR A 34 -9.64 11.11 -18.60
N ILE A 35 -10.87 11.17 -18.09
CA ILE A 35 -12.04 10.46 -18.60
C ILE A 35 -13.07 11.49 -19.03
N ARG A 36 -13.34 11.58 -20.34
CA ARG A 36 -14.32 12.54 -20.93
C ARG A 36 -14.17 13.99 -20.42
N GLY A 37 -12.93 14.44 -20.19
CA GLY A 37 -12.61 15.78 -19.71
C GLY A 37 -12.57 15.95 -18.19
N THR A 38 -12.86 14.90 -17.41
CA THR A 38 -12.65 14.86 -15.97
C THR A 38 -11.30 14.24 -15.66
N THR A 39 -10.40 14.98 -15.01
CA THR A 39 -9.10 14.47 -14.56
C THR A 39 -9.21 13.92 -13.15
N VAL A 40 -8.63 12.75 -12.93
CA VAL A 40 -8.49 12.10 -11.62
C VAL A 40 -7.01 11.94 -11.32
N ALA A 41 -6.56 12.45 -10.17
CA ALA A 41 -5.22 12.19 -9.66
C ALA A 41 -5.17 10.76 -9.13
N VAL A 42 -4.20 9.95 -9.55
CA VAL A 42 -4.14 8.53 -9.19
C VAL A 42 -2.83 8.17 -8.52
N GLU A 43 -2.92 7.36 -7.47
CA GLU A 43 -1.79 6.54 -7.02
C GLU A 43 -1.70 5.29 -7.89
N ILE A 44 -0.50 4.85 -8.23
CA ILE A 44 -0.27 3.73 -9.15
C ILE A 44 0.12 2.50 -8.33
N ALA A 45 -0.72 1.46 -8.40
CA ALA A 45 -0.45 0.14 -7.86
C ALA A 45 0.09 -0.77 -8.98
N ALA A 46 1.42 -0.84 -9.09
CA ALA A 46 2.12 -1.54 -10.17
C ALA A 46 2.58 -2.95 -9.77
N THR A 47 2.86 -3.18 -8.49
CA THR A 47 3.30 -4.49 -8.00
C THR A 47 2.13 -5.32 -7.48
N PRO A 48 2.26 -6.67 -7.42
CA PRO A 48 1.23 -7.52 -6.82
C PRO A 48 0.88 -7.12 -5.39
N ALA A 49 1.86 -6.69 -4.58
CA ALA A 49 1.64 -6.27 -3.20
C ALA A 49 0.83 -4.97 -3.13
N GLU A 50 1.16 -3.97 -3.95
CA GLU A 50 0.42 -2.70 -4.02
C GLU A 50 -1.01 -2.91 -4.51
N ARG A 51 -1.20 -3.79 -5.50
CA ARG A 51 -2.54 -4.15 -6.00
C ARG A 51 -3.37 -4.89 -4.95
N ALA A 52 -2.75 -5.79 -4.18
CA ALA A 52 -3.41 -6.51 -3.11
C ALA A 52 -3.83 -5.59 -1.95
N GLN A 53 -2.98 -4.61 -1.62
CA GLN A 53 -3.30 -3.58 -0.62
C GLN A 53 -4.42 -2.67 -1.11
N GLY A 54 -4.29 -2.12 -2.31
CA GLY A 54 -5.28 -1.21 -2.88
C GLY A 54 -5.61 -0.03 -1.96
N LEU A 55 -6.91 0.22 -1.77
CA LEU A 55 -7.43 1.26 -0.87
C LEU A 55 -7.77 0.72 0.54
N SER A 56 -7.44 -0.54 0.83
CA SER A 56 -7.76 -1.19 2.10
C SER A 56 -7.19 -0.42 3.29
N GLY A 57 -7.97 -0.32 4.37
CA GLY A 57 -7.59 0.37 5.60
C GLY A 57 -7.68 1.90 5.55
N ARG A 58 -7.86 2.51 4.37
CA ARG A 58 -8.02 3.95 4.24
C ARG A 58 -9.37 4.41 4.80
N GLU A 59 -9.38 5.53 5.50
CA GLU A 59 -10.59 6.14 6.07
C GLU A 59 -11.50 6.72 4.98
N ALA A 60 -10.90 7.31 3.96
CA ALA A 60 -11.58 7.98 2.86
C ALA A 60 -10.71 8.00 1.60
N LEU A 61 -11.34 8.39 0.49
CA LEU A 61 -10.68 8.78 -0.76
C LEU A 61 -11.09 10.21 -1.08
N GLU A 62 -10.11 11.07 -1.29
CA GLU A 62 -10.37 12.49 -1.57
C GLU A 62 -11.12 12.66 -2.91
N PRO A 63 -12.05 13.63 -3.01
CA PRO A 63 -12.73 13.91 -4.28
C PRO A 63 -11.71 14.23 -5.39
N GLY A 64 -11.87 13.59 -6.56
CA GLY A 64 -10.92 13.76 -7.68
C GLY A 64 -9.66 12.91 -7.56
N HIS A 65 -9.55 12.06 -6.55
CA HIS A 65 -8.47 11.09 -6.40
C HIS A 65 -8.93 9.67 -6.69
N GLY A 66 -7.98 8.79 -7.03
CA GLY A 66 -8.21 7.39 -7.28
C GLY A 66 -6.95 6.56 -7.19
N MET A 67 -7.05 5.29 -7.57
CA MET A 67 -5.91 4.39 -7.70
C MET A 67 -5.97 3.68 -9.05
N LEU A 68 -4.85 3.66 -9.76
CA LEU A 68 -4.68 2.97 -11.03
C LEU A 68 -3.92 1.66 -10.80
N PHE A 69 -4.57 0.55 -11.09
CA PHE A 69 -3.99 -0.78 -11.00
C PHE A 69 -3.39 -1.16 -12.35
N LEU A 70 -2.09 -1.39 -12.40
CA LEU A 70 -1.41 -1.86 -13.62
C LEU A 70 -1.24 -3.38 -13.54
N HIS A 71 -1.78 -4.08 -14.55
CA HIS A 71 -1.64 -5.51 -14.71
C HIS A 71 -0.70 -5.80 -15.88
N GLU A 72 0.18 -6.78 -15.72
CA GLU A 72 1.16 -7.16 -16.74
C GLU A 72 0.49 -7.76 -17.98
N GLU A 73 -0.60 -8.50 -17.78
CA GLU A 73 -1.36 -9.15 -18.84
C GLU A 73 -2.80 -8.64 -18.91
N PRO A 74 -3.36 -8.48 -20.13
CA PRO A 74 -4.79 -8.25 -20.31
C PRO A 74 -5.59 -9.43 -19.76
N GLY A 75 -6.61 -9.15 -18.95
CA GLY A 75 -7.44 -10.20 -18.37
C GLY A 75 -8.62 -9.66 -17.58
N ALA A 76 -9.50 -10.57 -17.17
CA ALA A 76 -10.57 -10.28 -16.23
C ALA A 76 -9.98 -10.27 -14.81
N HIS A 77 -9.69 -9.08 -14.31
CA HIS A 77 -9.09 -8.89 -12.98
C HIS A 77 -10.18 -8.58 -11.96
N GLY A 78 -10.39 -9.51 -11.04
CA GLY A 78 -11.33 -9.34 -9.93
C GLY A 78 -10.74 -8.49 -8.80
N TYR A 79 -11.60 -7.76 -8.11
CA TYR A 79 -11.25 -7.00 -6.92
C TYR A 79 -12.11 -7.46 -5.74
N TRP A 80 -11.48 -7.65 -4.59
CA TRP A 80 -12.20 -7.79 -3.32
C TRP A 80 -12.36 -6.43 -2.66
N MET A 81 -13.30 -6.35 -1.73
CA MET A 81 -13.56 -5.14 -0.93
C MET A 81 -13.14 -5.34 0.54
N LYS A 82 -12.18 -6.25 0.76
CA LYS A 82 -11.65 -6.58 2.07
C LYS A 82 -11.04 -5.33 2.72
N ASP A 83 -11.40 -5.08 3.98
CA ASP A 83 -10.93 -3.95 4.79
C ASP A 83 -11.18 -2.56 4.17
N MET A 84 -12.11 -2.45 3.20
CA MET A 84 -12.59 -1.16 2.69
C MET A 84 -13.51 -0.49 3.70
N ARG A 85 -13.49 0.84 3.75
CA ARG A 85 -14.30 1.65 4.69
C ARG A 85 -15.29 2.56 4.01
N PHE A 86 -15.25 2.62 2.68
CA PHE A 86 -16.13 3.41 1.84
C PHE A 86 -16.39 2.67 0.52
N ALA A 87 -17.49 3.03 -0.15
CA ALA A 87 -17.82 2.47 -1.46
C ALA A 87 -17.03 3.16 -2.58
N ILE A 88 -16.71 2.43 -3.64
CA ILE A 88 -15.98 2.95 -4.81
C ILE A 88 -16.65 2.53 -6.12
N ASP A 89 -16.37 3.28 -7.17
CA ASP A 89 -16.60 2.86 -8.54
C ASP A 89 -15.32 2.21 -9.08
N ILE A 90 -15.45 1.09 -9.80
CA ILE A 90 -14.33 0.38 -10.43
C ILE A 90 -14.54 0.43 -11.94
N LEU A 91 -13.54 0.95 -12.66
CA LEU A 91 -13.56 1.05 -14.12
C LEU A 91 -12.45 0.16 -14.68
N TRP A 92 -12.82 -0.84 -15.47
CA TRP A 92 -11.84 -1.67 -16.17
C TRP A 92 -11.45 -1.02 -17.49
N LEU A 93 -10.13 -0.92 -17.71
CA LEU A 93 -9.56 -0.26 -18.88
C LEU A 93 -8.85 -1.28 -19.78
N ARG A 94 -9.06 -1.16 -21.09
CA ARG A 94 -8.31 -1.88 -22.12
C ARG A 94 -7.96 -0.95 -23.27
N SER A 95 -6.67 -0.81 -23.57
CA SER A 95 -6.18 0.02 -24.68
C SER A 95 -6.73 1.46 -24.65
N GLY A 96 -6.75 2.08 -23.46
CA GLY A 96 -7.25 3.46 -23.27
C GLY A 96 -8.77 3.61 -23.29
N ARG A 97 -9.54 2.51 -23.25
CA ARG A 97 -11.01 2.53 -23.25
C ARG A 97 -11.54 1.85 -22.00
N ILE A 98 -12.64 2.39 -21.45
CA ILE A 98 -13.43 1.71 -20.43
C ILE A 98 -14.17 0.55 -21.11
N VAL A 99 -13.99 -0.66 -20.59
CA VAL A 99 -14.63 -1.88 -21.10
C VAL A 99 -15.66 -2.46 -20.14
N ASP A 100 -15.59 -2.11 -18.86
CA ASP A 100 -16.57 -2.48 -17.85
C ASP A 100 -16.57 -1.48 -16.69
N VAL A 101 -17.69 -1.41 -15.96
CA VAL A 101 -17.87 -0.53 -14.81
C VAL A 101 -18.70 -1.20 -13.72
N ALA A 102 -18.20 -1.19 -12.50
CA ALA A 102 -18.95 -1.53 -11.31
C ALA A 102 -19.16 -0.28 -10.46
N HIS A 103 -20.41 0.14 -10.28
CA HIS A 103 -20.75 1.35 -9.55
C HIS A 103 -21.02 1.06 -8.07
N ARG A 104 -20.56 1.96 -7.20
CA ARG A 104 -20.83 2.02 -5.76
C ARG A 104 -20.66 0.66 -5.08
N VAL A 105 -19.57 -0.05 -5.42
CA VAL A 105 -19.24 -1.33 -4.82
C VAL A 105 -19.06 -1.11 -3.31
N PRO A 106 -19.86 -1.75 -2.44
CA PRO A 106 -19.80 -1.51 -1.01
C PRO A 106 -18.58 -2.21 -0.39
N PRO A 107 -18.15 -1.77 0.80
CA PRO A 107 -17.26 -2.57 1.65
C PRO A 107 -17.74 -4.01 1.81
N ALA A 108 -16.80 -4.95 1.94
CA ALA A 108 -17.15 -6.32 2.26
C ALA A 108 -17.88 -6.39 3.61
N ALA A 109 -18.79 -7.36 3.77
CA ALA A 109 -19.43 -7.60 5.04
C ALA A 109 -18.39 -7.97 6.11
N PRO A 110 -18.54 -7.55 7.38
CA PRO A 110 -17.65 -7.94 8.45
C PRO A 110 -17.48 -9.47 8.52
N GLY A 111 -16.24 -9.94 8.59
CA GLY A 111 -15.94 -11.37 8.68
C GLY A 111 -15.99 -12.14 7.35
N THR A 112 -16.12 -11.46 6.22
CA THR A 112 -15.84 -12.08 4.90
C THR A 112 -14.35 -12.46 4.85
N PRO A 113 -13.99 -13.72 4.50
CA PRO A 113 -12.60 -14.21 4.46
C PRO A 113 -11.64 -13.34 3.63
#